data_AF-A0A6I5CRY8-F1
#
_entry.id   AF-A0A6I5CRY8-F1
#
_cell.length_a   1.000
_cell.length_b   1.000
_cell.length_c   1.000
_cell.angle_alpha   90.00
_cell.angle_beta   90.00
_cell.angle_gamma   90.00
#
_symmetry.space_group_name_H-M   'P 1'
#
loop_
_entity.id
_entity.type
_entity.pdbx_description
1 polymer ?
#
loop_
_entity_poly.entity_id
_entity_poly.type
_entity_poly.pdbx_seq_one_letter_code
_entity_poly.pdbx_strand_id
1 'polypeptide(L)'
;VQMGLIYVNPEGPNGNPDPIAAARDIRETFRRMAMNDEETVALIAGGHTFGKTHGAGPAHHVGPDPEAAGLEDQGLGWKNTFGTGKGGDAITSGLEVTWTATPTTWDNSFFETLFGYEWELFESPAGAQQWRPKDGAGAGTVPDAHDPSRRHAPTMLTTDLSLRFDPVYEPISRRFLEHPDEFADAFARAWFKLTHRDMGPVSRYLGPEVPTEVLLWQDPLPERAYALLDAEDV
;
A
#
# COMPACT_ATOMS: atom_id res chain seq x y z
N VAL A 1 -8.91 -13.68 -3.52
CA VAL A 1 -9.07 -12.39 -4.26
C VAL A 1 -10.45 -12.22 -4.88
N GLN A 2 -10.93 -10.98 -5.11
CA GLN A 2 -12.33 -10.63 -5.44
C GLN A 2 -12.41 -9.61 -6.60
N MET A 3 -13.59 -9.50 -7.24
CA MET A 3 -13.87 -8.47 -8.25
C MET A 3 -13.86 -7.07 -7.60
N GLY A 4 -13.31 -6.06 -8.29
CA GLY A 4 -13.29 -4.67 -7.83
C GLY A 4 -12.14 -4.30 -6.88
N LEU A 5 -11.29 -5.26 -6.49
CA LEU A 5 -10.08 -5.01 -5.70
C LEU A 5 -8.85 -4.87 -6.61
N ILE A 6 -7.86 -4.09 -6.16
CA ILE A 6 -6.60 -3.91 -6.89
C ILE A 6 -5.75 -5.20 -6.86
N TYR A 7 -5.53 -5.75 -5.66
CA TYR A 7 -4.72 -6.97 -5.45
C TYR A 7 -5.47 -7.97 -4.58
N VAL A 8 -5.53 -7.72 -3.27
CA VAL A 8 -6.07 -8.62 -2.25
C VAL A 8 -7.11 -7.94 -1.38
N ASN A 9 -7.85 -8.73 -0.61
CA ASN A 9 -8.75 -8.20 0.42
C ASN A 9 -7.91 -7.84 1.68
N PRO A 10 -8.00 -6.59 2.19
CA PRO A 10 -7.17 -6.12 3.30
C PRO A 10 -7.47 -6.80 4.64
N GLU A 11 -8.67 -7.36 4.79
CA GLU A 11 -9.07 -8.14 5.97
C GLU A 11 -8.57 -9.58 5.90
N GLY A 12 -8.11 -10.05 4.73
CA GLY A 12 -7.65 -11.41 4.45
C GLY A 12 -8.56 -12.18 3.49
N PRO A 13 -8.21 -13.41 3.08
CA PRO A 13 -8.93 -14.14 2.05
C PRO A 13 -10.42 -14.35 2.39
N ASN A 14 -11.30 -13.77 1.57
CA ASN A 14 -12.75 -13.77 1.79
C ASN A 14 -13.19 -13.14 3.12
N GLY A 15 -12.42 -12.17 3.64
CA GLY A 15 -12.69 -11.51 4.93
C GLY A 15 -12.24 -12.32 6.16
N ASN A 16 -11.55 -13.44 5.97
CA ASN A 16 -10.97 -14.22 7.07
C ASN A 16 -9.60 -13.61 7.48
N PRO A 17 -9.43 -13.13 8.73
CA PRO A 17 -8.22 -12.46 9.19
C PRO A 17 -7.10 -13.44 9.53
N ASP A 18 -6.66 -14.21 8.53
CA ASP A 18 -5.50 -15.10 8.59
C ASP A 18 -4.31 -14.48 7.82
N PRO A 19 -3.29 -13.95 8.51
CA PRO A 19 -2.12 -13.34 7.88
C PRO A 19 -1.30 -14.30 7.00
N ILE A 20 -1.24 -15.60 7.35
CA ILE A 20 -0.47 -16.57 6.56
C ILE A 20 -1.22 -16.89 5.27
N ALA A 21 -2.55 -17.04 5.34
CA ALA A 21 -3.37 -17.22 4.15
C ALA A 21 -3.38 -15.97 3.26
N ALA A 22 -3.42 -14.77 3.86
CA ALA A 22 -3.32 -13.49 3.15
C ALA A 22 -2.00 -13.36 2.40
N ALA A 23 -0.87 -13.75 3.00
CA ALA A 23 0.45 -13.74 2.36
C ALA A 23 0.50 -14.52 1.03
N ARG A 24 -0.20 -15.66 0.95
CA ARG A 24 -0.29 -16.44 -0.29
C ARG A 24 -0.99 -15.66 -1.41
N ASP A 25 -2.12 -15.03 -1.09
CA ASP A 25 -2.87 -14.22 -2.06
C ASP A 25 -2.07 -12.95 -2.45
N ILE A 26 -1.35 -12.33 -1.50
CA ILE A 26 -0.44 -11.19 -1.76
C ILE A 26 0.62 -11.62 -2.77
N ARG A 27 1.36 -12.69 -2.47
CA ARG A 27 2.42 -13.19 -3.33
C ARG A 27 1.95 -13.46 -4.75
N GLU A 28 0.84 -14.18 -4.89
CA GLU A 28 0.34 -14.55 -6.22
C GLU A 28 -0.14 -13.33 -7.02
N THR A 29 -0.80 -12.36 -6.38
CA THR A 29 -1.29 -11.18 -7.09
C THR A 29 -0.17 -10.21 -7.46
N PHE A 30 0.77 -9.96 -6.56
CA PHE A 30 1.94 -9.13 -6.87
C PHE A 30 2.82 -9.76 -7.94
N ARG A 31 3.03 -11.08 -7.91
CA ARG A 31 3.71 -11.82 -8.97
C ARG A 31 3.03 -11.64 -10.33
N ARG A 32 1.70 -11.70 -10.39
CA ARG A 32 0.93 -11.43 -11.63
C ARG A 32 1.05 -9.99 -12.12
N MET A 33 1.47 -9.07 -11.24
CA MET A 33 1.77 -7.69 -11.59
C MET A 33 3.28 -7.44 -11.67
N ALA A 34 4.08 -8.47 -11.94
CA ALA A 34 5.52 -8.39 -12.13
C ALA A 34 6.31 -7.85 -10.93
N MET A 35 5.83 -8.10 -9.70
CA MET A 35 6.55 -7.80 -8.47
C MET A 35 6.99 -9.09 -7.77
N ASN A 36 8.26 -9.20 -7.41
CA ASN A 36 8.80 -10.31 -6.62
C ASN A 36 8.55 -10.10 -5.11
N ASP A 37 9.01 -11.03 -4.27
CA ASP A 37 8.78 -10.95 -2.82
C ASP A 37 9.42 -9.71 -2.17
N GLU A 38 10.63 -9.33 -2.56
CA GLU A 38 11.31 -8.14 -2.03
C GLU A 38 10.61 -6.84 -2.46
N GLU A 39 10.28 -6.71 -3.74
CA GLU A 39 9.53 -5.57 -4.29
C GLU A 39 8.14 -5.46 -3.63
N THR A 40 7.50 -6.59 -3.33
CA THR A 40 6.20 -6.64 -2.66
C THR A 40 6.27 -6.12 -1.23
N VAL A 41 7.23 -6.61 -0.44
CA VAL A 41 7.46 -6.13 0.94
C VAL A 41 7.78 -4.65 0.92
N ALA A 42 8.68 -4.22 0.03
CA ALA A 42 9.09 -2.82 -0.09
C ALA A 42 7.90 -1.91 -0.45
N LEU A 43 7.07 -2.30 -1.42
CA LEU A 43 5.90 -1.52 -1.85
C LEU A 43 4.84 -1.39 -0.75
N ILE A 44 4.51 -2.49 -0.05
CA ILE A 44 3.49 -2.45 1.00
C ILE A 44 3.98 -1.63 2.20
N ALA A 45 5.17 -1.95 2.72
CA ALA A 45 5.72 -1.25 3.88
C ALA A 45 6.01 0.23 3.56
N GLY A 46 6.56 0.52 2.38
CA GLY A 46 6.86 1.89 1.96
C GLY A 46 5.60 2.72 1.74
N GLY A 47 4.55 2.11 1.16
CA GLY A 47 3.24 2.76 1.04
C GLY A 47 2.59 3.02 2.39
N HIS A 48 2.53 2.02 3.27
CA HIS A 48 1.90 2.10 4.60
C HIS A 48 2.78 2.78 5.66
N THR A 49 3.97 3.27 5.29
CA THR A 49 4.70 4.26 6.10
C THR A 49 3.95 5.59 6.17
N PHE A 50 3.06 5.85 5.21
CA PHE A 50 2.31 7.09 5.10
C PHE A 50 0.80 6.92 5.30
N GLY A 51 0.17 7.97 5.80
CA GLY A 51 -1.27 8.15 5.82
C GLY A 51 -2.02 7.22 6.79
N LYS A 52 -3.26 6.93 6.43
CA LYS A 52 -4.19 6.09 7.19
C LYS A 52 -5.30 5.56 6.27
N THR A 53 -6.00 4.52 6.70
CA THR A 53 -7.28 4.09 6.11
C THR A 53 -8.45 4.88 6.72
N HIS A 54 -9.66 4.72 6.18
CA HIS A 54 -10.85 5.48 6.65
C HIS A 54 -12.09 4.58 6.81
N GLY A 55 -12.66 4.61 8.00
CA GLY A 55 -13.71 3.72 8.50
C GLY A 55 -14.39 4.27 9.75
N ALA A 56 -14.61 5.59 9.80
CA ALA A 56 -15.12 6.31 10.97
C ALA A 56 -16.52 5.86 11.45
N GLY A 57 -17.30 5.19 10.60
CA GLY A 57 -18.63 4.70 10.91
C GLY A 57 -19.14 3.64 9.93
N PRO A 58 -20.40 3.18 10.10
CA PRO A 58 -20.96 2.08 9.31
C PRO A 58 -20.98 2.35 7.80
N ALA A 59 -20.59 1.34 7.00
CA ALA A 59 -20.46 1.46 5.55
C ALA A 59 -21.77 1.81 4.81
N HIS A 60 -22.94 1.54 5.41
CA HIS A 60 -24.24 1.87 4.79
C HIS A 60 -24.50 3.38 4.66
N HIS A 61 -23.68 4.22 5.27
CA HIS A 61 -23.73 5.67 5.09
C HIS A 61 -23.11 6.15 3.76
N VAL A 62 -22.35 5.29 3.09
CA VAL A 62 -21.67 5.59 1.82
C VAL A 62 -22.62 5.30 0.66
N GLY A 63 -22.90 6.34 -0.12
CA GLY A 63 -23.75 6.27 -1.31
C GLY A 63 -23.10 5.54 -2.51
N PRO A 64 -23.74 5.61 -3.69
CA PRO A 64 -23.28 4.93 -4.89
C PRO A 64 -21.88 5.41 -5.34
N ASP A 65 -21.19 4.59 -6.14
CA ASP A 65 -19.95 4.96 -6.81
C ASP A 65 -20.16 6.10 -7.84
N PRO A 66 -19.10 6.70 -8.39
CA PRO A 66 -19.22 7.84 -9.31
C PRO A 66 -20.09 7.61 -10.55
N GLU A 67 -20.11 6.39 -11.11
CA GLU A 67 -20.87 6.08 -12.32
C GLU A 67 -22.37 5.91 -12.04
N ALA A 68 -22.72 5.57 -10.79
CA ALA A 68 -24.10 5.46 -10.32
C ALA A 68 -24.58 6.67 -9.49
N ALA A 69 -23.74 7.69 -9.31
CA ALA A 69 -24.08 8.90 -8.58
C ALA A 69 -24.99 9.85 -9.37
N GLY A 70 -25.67 10.75 -8.65
CA GLY A 70 -26.52 11.78 -9.27
C GLY A 70 -25.68 12.78 -10.07
N LEU A 71 -26.28 13.35 -11.12
CA LEU A 71 -25.61 14.36 -11.96
C LEU A 71 -25.14 15.58 -11.13
N GLU A 72 -25.87 15.91 -10.06
CA GLU A 72 -25.56 16.99 -9.12
C GLU A 72 -24.25 16.78 -8.35
N ASP A 73 -23.76 15.54 -8.22
CA ASP A 73 -22.48 15.24 -7.57
C ASP A 73 -21.29 15.41 -8.55
N GLN A 74 -21.54 15.78 -9.82
CA GLN A 74 -20.56 16.25 -10.80
C GLN A 74 -19.37 15.30 -11.01
N GLY A 75 -19.66 14.00 -11.14
CA GLY A 75 -18.66 12.96 -11.38
C GLY A 75 -17.92 12.50 -10.12
N LEU A 76 -18.33 12.97 -8.93
CA LEU A 76 -17.93 12.39 -7.66
C LEU A 76 -18.94 11.33 -7.21
N GLY A 77 -18.48 10.38 -6.40
CA GLY A 77 -19.30 9.33 -5.81
C GLY A 77 -18.98 9.12 -4.34
N TRP A 78 -19.49 8.02 -3.77
CA TRP A 78 -19.31 7.61 -2.37
C TRP A 78 -19.70 8.69 -1.38
N LYS A 79 -20.76 9.45 -1.70
CA LYS A 79 -21.29 10.50 -0.83
C LYS A 79 -21.62 9.93 0.54
N ASN A 80 -20.94 10.43 1.56
CA ASN A 80 -21.03 9.91 2.91
C ASN A 80 -22.01 10.75 3.76
N THR A 81 -22.99 10.08 4.35
CA THR A 81 -24.01 10.68 5.22
C THR A 81 -23.69 10.58 6.71
N PHE A 82 -22.58 9.94 7.08
CA PHE A 82 -22.11 9.84 8.47
C PHE A 82 -21.43 11.14 8.90
N GLY A 83 -21.90 11.74 10.00
CA GLY A 83 -21.33 12.98 10.53
C GLY A 83 -21.25 14.09 9.48
N THR A 84 -20.06 14.66 9.29
CA THR A 84 -19.76 15.66 8.26
C THR A 84 -19.51 15.08 6.86
N GLY A 85 -19.40 13.75 6.75
CA GLY A 85 -19.14 13.02 5.51
C GLY A 85 -17.68 13.02 5.04
N LYS A 86 -16.77 13.70 5.76
CA LYS A 86 -15.37 13.91 5.37
C LYS A 86 -14.48 14.20 6.58
N GLY A 87 -13.18 14.28 6.38
CA GLY A 87 -12.23 14.54 7.46
C GLY A 87 -12.31 13.45 8.53
N GLY A 88 -12.55 13.83 9.79
CA GLY A 88 -12.66 12.88 10.91
C GLY A 88 -13.82 11.87 10.77
N ASP A 89 -14.81 12.17 9.93
CA ASP A 89 -15.96 11.29 9.67
C ASP A 89 -15.83 10.52 8.33
N ALA A 90 -14.65 10.54 7.70
CA ALA A 90 -14.44 9.89 6.43
C ALA A 90 -14.60 8.36 6.51
N ILE A 91 -15.25 7.79 5.50
CA ILE A 91 -15.40 6.34 5.31
C ILE A 91 -14.95 6.05 3.88
N THR A 92 -14.01 5.12 3.72
CA THR A 92 -13.51 4.67 2.42
C THR A 92 -13.46 3.16 2.40
N SER A 93 -12.45 2.56 3.03
CA SER A 93 -12.31 1.11 3.12
C SER A 93 -13.21 0.47 4.19
N GLY A 94 -13.68 1.24 5.16
CA GLY A 94 -14.33 0.73 6.37
C GLY A 94 -13.33 0.33 7.47
N LEU A 95 -12.07 0.07 7.12
CA LEU A 95 -10.96 -0.03 8.07
C LEU A 95 -10.56 1.35 8.60
N GLU A 96 -10.17 1.45 9.86
CA GLU A 96 -9.71 2.68 10.53
C GLU A 96 -8.33 2.42 11.16
N VAL A 97 -7.32 2.40 10.31
CA VAL A 97 -5.93 2.04 10.62
C VAL A 97 -5.00 3.21 10.35
N THR A 98 -4.17 3.56 11.33
CA THR A 98 -3.01 4.44 11.17
C THR A 98 -1.77 3.68 11.64
N TRP A 99 -0.80 3.48 10.74
CA TRP A 99 0.33 2.59 10.96
C TRP A 99 1.45 3.22 11.78
N THR A 100 1.79 4.48 11.49
CA THR A 100 3.00 5.13 11.98
C THR A 100 2.70 6.30 12.93
N ALA A 101 3.66 6.63 13.80
CA ALA A 101 3.58 7.81 14.67
C ALA A 101 3.73 9.14 13.90
N THR A 102 4.21 9.06 12.66
CA THR A 102 4.60 10.16 11.78
C THR A 102 3.98 9.98 10.38
N PRO A 103 2.63 9.98 10.23
CA PRO A 103 1.96 9.55 8.99
C PRO A 103 2.27 10.37 7.73
N THR A 104 2.97 11.49 7.85
CA THR A 104 3.34 12.39 6.77
C THR A 104 4.85 12.51 6.55
N THR A 105 5.64 11.65 7.20
CA THR A 105 7.10 11.66 7.13
C THR A 105 7.62 10.28 6.73
N TRP A 106 8.60 10.25 5.83
CA TRP A 106 9.32 9.02 5.53
C TRP A 106 10.26 8.67 6.68
N ASP A 107 10.08 7.51 7.27
CA ASP A 107 10.99 6.89 8.24
C ASP A 107 10.74 5.36 8.27
N ASN A 108 11.37 4.64 9.20
CA ASN A 108 11.23 3.19 9.30
C ASN A 108 10.15 2.75 10.29
N SER A 109 9.29 3.66 10.75
CA SER A 109 8.39 3.41 11.89
C SER A 109 7.29 2.39 11.59
N PHE A 110 7.00 2.10 10.31
CA PHE A 110 6.12 0.99 9.93
C PHE A 110 6.67 -0.35 10.43
N PHE A 111 7.94 -0.66 10.12
CA PHE A 111 8.55 -1.91 10.56
C PHE A 111 8.82 -1.93 12.07
N GLU A 112 9.23 -0.79 12.64
CA GLU A 112 9.40 -0.66 14.09
C GLU A 112 8.09 -0.98 14.83
N THR A 113 6.96 -0.49 14.29
CA THR A 113 5.62 -0.80 14.81
C THR A 113 5.27 -2.27 14.60
N LEU A 114 5.41 -2.79 13.37
CA LEU A 114 5.04 -4.16 13.01
C LEU A 114 5.72 -5.21 13.90
N PHE A 115 7.02 -5.02 14.18
CA PHE A 115 7.82 -5.93 14.98
C PHE A 115 7.90 -5.56 16.47
N GLY A 116 7.64 -4.31 16.84
CA GLY A 116 7.73 -3.80 18.22
C GLY A 116 6.55 -4.16 19.11
N TYR A 117 5.44 -4.61 18.53
CA TYR A 117 4.24 -4.99 19.27
C TYR A 117 3.78 -6.40 18.96
N GLU A 118 3.04 -6.99 19.90
CA GLU A 118 2.22 -8.17 19.64
C GLU A 118 0.80 -7.74 19.29
N TRP A 119 0.14 -8.45 18.38
CA TRP A 119 -1.10 -8.00 17.75
C TRP A 119 -2.31 -8.82 18.17
N GLU A 120 -3.42 -8.17 18.47
CA GLU A 120 -4.74 -8.78 18.66
C GLU A 120 -5.77 -8.24 17.67
N LEU A 121 -6.68 -9.13 17.26
CA LEU A 121 -7.76 -8.82 16.34
C LEU A 121 -8.83 -7.98 17.03
N PHE A 122 -9.33 -6.97 16.34
CA PHE A 122 -10.50 -6.19 16.74
C PHE A 122 -11.24 -5.65 15.51
N GLU A 123 -12.44 -5.11 15.74
CA GLU A 123 -13.25 -4.53 14.68
C GLU A 123 -13.15 -3.00 14.65
N SER A 124 -13.08 -2.45 13.44
CA SER A 124 -13.19 -1.01 13.19
C SER A 124 -14.56 -0.46 13.60
N PRO A 125 -14.75 0.87 13.67
CA PRO A 125 -16.09 1.46 13.86
C PRO A 125 -17.11 1.07 12.79
N ALA A 126 -16.65 0.64 11.61
CA ALA A 126 -17.50 0.12 10.53
C ALA A 126 -17.72 -1.41 10.59
N GLY A 127 -17.09 -2.12 11.54
CA GLY A 127 -17.17 -3.57 11.69
C GLY A 127 -16.13 -4.37 10.87
N ALA A 128 -15.10 -3.73 10.33
CA ALA A 128 -14.05 -4.40 9.54
C ALA A 128 -12.96 -4.99 10.44
N GLN A 129 -12.40 -6.15 10.06
CA GLN A 129 -11.37 -6.87 10.80
C GLN A 129 -10.00 -6.19 10.67
N GLN A 130 -9.42 -5.76 11.80
CA GLN A 130 -8.11 -5.10 11.87
C GLN A 130 -7.38 -5.43 13.17
N TRP A 131 -6.14 -4.97 13.31
CA TRP A 131 -5.25 -5.38 14.39
C TRP A 131 -4.77 -4.18 15.19
N ARG A 132 -4.69 -4.37 16.51
CA ARG A 132 -4.12 -3.39 17.45
C ARG A 132 -3.08 -4.07 18.35
N PRO A 133 -2.17 -3.30 18.96
CA PRO A 133 -1.25 -3.83 19.96
C PRO A 133 -2.00 -4.42 21.16
N LYS A 134 -1.53 -5.57 21.64
CA LYS A 134 -2.02 -6.22 22.87
C LYS A 134 -1.79 -5.36 24.10
N ASP A 135 -2.57 -5.61 25.14
CA ASP A 135 -2.41 -5.05 26.48
C ASP A 135 -2.42 -3.51 26.54
N GLY A 136 -3.00 -2.85 25.53
CA GLY A 136 -3.03 -1.39 25.42
C GLY A 136 -1.68 -0.76 25.06
N ALA A 137 -0.72 -1.55 24.57
CA ALA A 137 0.57 -1.04 24.13
C ALA A 137 0.44 0.00 23.01
N GLY A 138 1.40 0.91 22.92
CA GLY A 138 1.41 1.96 21.90
C GLY A 138 0.31 3.03 22.04
N ALA A 139 -0.56 2.97 23.07
CA ALA A 139 -1.59 3.98 23.29
C ALA A 139 -0.99 5.39 23.40
N GLY A 140 -1.54 6.33 22.64
CA GLY A 140 -1.11 7.72 22.65
C GLY A 140 0.13 8.04 21.82
N THR A 141 0.65 7.07 21.04
CA THR A 141 1.86 7.29 20.21
C THR A 141 1.52 7.90 18.85
N VAL A 142 0.35 7.59 18.29
CA VAL A 142 -0.07 8.06 16.97
C VAL A 142 -0.95 9.31 17.10
N PRO A 143 -0.66 10.43 16.42
CA PRO A 143 -1.53 11.60 16.44
C PRO A 143 -2.86 11.34 15.72
N ASP A 144 -3.94 11.95 16.19
CA ASP A 144 -5.18 12.00 15.42
C ASP A 144 -5.03 12.92 14.19
N ALA A 145 -5.68 12.56 13.08
CA ALA A 145 -5.53 13.28 11.81
C ALA A 145 -6.22 14.66 11.80
N HIS A 146 -7.22 14.88 12.66
CA HIS A 146 -8.07 16.07 12.64
C HIS A 146 -8.23 16.76 14.00
N ASP A 147 -7.91 16.09 15.10
CA ASP A 147 -7.96 16.64 16.45
C ASP A 147 -6.58 16.61 17.14
N PRO A 148 -5.89 17.76 17.27
CA PRO A 148 -4.55 17.81 17.84
C PRO A 148 -4.49 17.43 19.33
N SER A 149 -5.64 17.37 20.02
CA SER A 149 -5.73 16.95 21.41
C SER A 149 -5.86 15.43 21.58
N ARG A 150 -6.11 14.69 20.49
CA ARG A 150 -6.34 13.25 20.50
C ARG A 150 -5.14 12.49 19.94
N ARG A 151 -4.94 11.29 20.51
CA ARG A 151 -3.91 10.34 20.09
C ARG A 151 -4.45 8.92 20.21
N HIS A 152 -3.88 8.02 19.42
CA HIS A 152 -4.32 6.63 19.28
C HIS A 152 -3.15 5.66 19.47
N ALA A 153 -3.45 4.37 19.56
CA ALA A 153 -2.47 3.33 19.33
C ALA A 153 -2.26 3.15 17.82
N PRO A 154 -1.07 2.71 17.37
CA PRO A 154 -0.91 2.28 16.00
C PRO A 154 -1.75 1.04 15.75
N THR A 155 -2.07 0.79 14.49
CA THR A 155 -2.91 -0.34 14.08
C THR A 155 -2.37 -0.93 12.79
N MET A 156 -2.77 -2.15 12.46
CA MET A 156 -2.30 -2.89 11.29
C MET A 156 -3.46 -3.61 10.59
N LEU A 157 -3.32 -3.83 9.29
CA LEU A 157 -4.19 -4.71 8.51
C LEU A 157 -3.74 -6.17 8.62
N THR A 158 -4.63 -7.11 8.29
CA THR A 158 -4.24 -8.53 8.15
C THR A 158 -3.12 -8.70 7.12
N THR A 159 -3.17 -7.94 6.03
CA THR A 159 -2.15 -7.94 4.98
C THR A 159 -0.81 -7.38 5.44
N ASP A 160 -0.78 -6.49 6.44
CA ASP A 160 0.48 -5.97 6.99
C ASP A 160 1.14 -7.02 7.88
N LEU A 161 0.35 -7.68 8.73
CA LEU A 161 0.83 -8.79 9.55
C LEU A 161 1.37 -9.95 8.71
N SER A 162 0.88 -10.11 7.48
CA SER A 162 1.39 -11.10 6.53
C SER A 162 2.89 -10.92 6.27
N LEU A 163 3.39 -9.68 6.29
CA LEU A 163 4.81 -9.37 6.07
C LEU A 163 5.71 -9.85 7.22
N ARG A 164 5.13 -10.04 8.41
CA ARG A 164 5.82 -10.55 9.60
C ARG A 164 5.62 -12.05 9.81
N PHE A 165 4.46 -12.60 9.46
CA PHE A 165 4.14 -13.99 9.79
C PHE A 165 4.44 -14.98 8.66
N ASP A 166 4.56 -14.53 7.42
CA ASP A 166 4.98 -15.39 6.31
C ASP A 166 6.49 -15.65 6.36
N PRO A 167 6.95 -16.92 6.24
CA PRO A 167 8.36 -17.28 6.40
C PRO A 167 9.29 -16.77 5.30
N VAL A 168 8.75 -16.26 4.18
CA VAL A 168 9.54 -15.64 3.11
C VAL A 168 9.54 -14.11 3.27
N TYR A 169 8.41 -13.50 3.64
CA TYR A 169 8.36 -12.05 3.86
C TYR A 169 9.02 -11.61 5.16
N GLU A 170 8.97 -12.42 6.21
CA GLU A 170 9.54 -12.09 7.51
C GLU A 170 11.05 -11.76 7.44
N PRO A 171 11.93 -12.58 6.83
CA PRO A 171 13.35 -12.28 6.77
C PRO A 171 13.66 -11.04 5.92
N ILE A 172 12.85 -10.76 4.89
CA ILE A 172 12.96 -9.53 4.08
C ILE A 172 12.59 -8.32 4.94
N SER A 173 11.45 -8.40 5.61
CA SER A 173 10.93 -7.34 6.48
C SER A 173 11.86 -7.05 7.66
N ARG A 174 12.43 -8.10 8.26
CA ARG A 174 13.42 -7.98 9.34
C ARG A 174 14.71 -7.34 8.85
N ARG A 175 15.20 -7.72 7.66
CA ARG A 175 16.35 -7.04 7.05
C ARG A 175 16.06 -5.57 6.82
N PHE A 176 14.90 -5.21 6.29
CA PHE A 176 14.51 -3.80 6.09
C PHE A 176 14.31 -3.02 7.40
N LEU A 177 13.91 -3.68 8.49
CA LEU A 177 13.94 -3.10 9.82
C LEU A 177 15.37 -2.77 10.27
N GLU A 178 16.30 -3.70 10.07
CA GLU A 178 17.71 -3.58 10.50
C GLU A 178 18.54 -2.67 9.57
N HIS A 179 18.13 -2.54 8.31
CA HIS A 179 18.80 -1.81 7.24
C HIS A 179 17.83 -0.87 6.50
N PRO A 180 17.46 0.28 7.10
CA PRO A 180 16.50 1.21 6.53
C PRO A 180 16.94 1.86 5.21
N ASP A 181 18.25 1.91 4.94
CA ASP A 181 18.81 2.37 3.68
C ASP A 181 18.55 1.38 2.52
N GLU A 182 18.68 0.08 2.78
CA GLU A 182 18.30 -0.96 1.81
C GLU A 182 16.79 -0.93 1.53
N PHE A 183 15.98 -0.70 2.56
CA PHE A 183 14.54 -0.53 2.41
C PHE A 183 14.20 0.67 1.52
N ALA A 184 14.83 1.82 1.77
CA ALA A 184 14.60 3.03 0.99
C ALA A 184 14.97 2.86 -0.50
N ASP A 185 16.10 2.23 -0.81
CA ASP A 185 16.49 1.93 -2.20
C ASP A 185 15.52 0.94 -2.87
N ALA A 186 15.19 -0.16 -2.17
CA ALA A 186 14.26 -1.16 -2.69
C ALA A 186 12.87 -0.57 -2.96
N PHE A 187 12.35 0.26 -2.05
CA PHE A 187 11.06 0.94 -2.24
C PHE A 187 11.13 1.93 -3.41
N ALA A 188 12.17 2.75 -3.51
CA ALA A 188 12.32 3.71 -4.60
C ALA A 188 12.34 3.01 -5.98
N ARG A 189 13.11 1.91 -6.09
CA ARG A 189 13.19 1.11 -7.33
C ARG A 189 11.88 0.41 -7.66
N ALA A 190 11.24 -0.20 -6.66
CA ALA A 190 9.96 -0.89 -6.86
C ALA A 190 8.83 0.10 -7.20
N TRP A 191 8.82 1.29 -6.59
CA TRP A 191 7.88 2.37 -6.92
C TRP A 191 8.08 2.89 -8.35
N PHE A 192 9.34 3.10 -8.76
CA PHE A 192 9.65 3.47 -10.14
C PHE A 192 9.15 2.40 -11.12
N LYS A 193 9.47 1.12 -10.87
CA LYS A 193 8.95 0.01 -11.67
C LYS A 193 7.42 -0.02 -11.71
N LEU A 194 6.75 0.11 -10.56
CA LEU A 194 5.28 0.09 -10.45
C LEU A 194 4.62 1.10 -11.39
N THR A 195 5.18 2.32 -11.43
CA THR A 195 4.61 3.47 -12.14
C THR A 195 5.06 3.59 -13.60
N HIS A 196 5.99 2.73 -14.06
CA HIS A 196 6.56 2.79 -15.41
C HIS A 196 6.55 1.44 -16.16
N ARG A 197 6.17 0.33 -15.50
CA ARG A 197 6.14 -1.02 -16.09
C ARG A 197 5.24 -1.17 -17.33
N ASP A 198 4.28 -0.28 -17.52
CA ASP A 198 3.36 -0.26 -18.67
C ASP A 198 3.75 0.76 -19.75
N MET A 199 4.85 1.50 -19.56
CA MET A 199 5.33 2.49 -20.53
C MET A 199 6.05 1.87 -21.73
N GLY A 200 6.39 0.58 -21.71
CA GLY A 200 7.13 -0.06 -22.79
C GLY A 200 8.58 0.46 -22.90
N PRO A 201 9.15 0.57 -24.11
CA PRO A 201 10.57 0.90 -24.30
C PRO A 201 10.97 2.25 -23.69
N VAL A 202 12.20 2.32 -23.17
CA VAL A 202 12.77 3.53 -22.55
C VAL A 202 12.78 4.76 -23.47
N SER A 203 12.78 4.56 -24.80
CA SER A 203 12.67 5.65 -25.77
C SER A 203 11.36 6.45 -25.69
N ARG A 204 10.34 5.93 -24.98
CA ARG A 204 9.09 6.64 -24.70
C ARG A 204 9.15 7.53 -23.46
N TYR A 205 10.20 7.43 -22.66
CA TYR A 205 10.33 8.16 -21.41
C TYR A 205 10.80 9.58 -21.73
N LEU A 206 10.13 10.59 -21.18
CA LEU A 206 10.37 11.98 -21.51
C LEU A 206 10.52 12.79 -20.22
N GLY A 207 11.32 13.86 -20.29
CA GLY A 207 11.53 14.78 -19.18
C GLY A 207 12.91 14.63 -18.51
N PRO A 208 13.27 15.59 -17.65
CA PRO A 208 14.61 15.67 -17.07
C PRO A 208 14.86 14.67 -15.92
N GLU A 209 13.83 13.99 -15.43
CA GLU A 209 13.90 13.08 -14.29
C GLU A 209 14.00 11.60 -14.70
N VAL A 210 14.11 11.31 -16.00
CA VAL A 210 14.32 9.93 -16.48
C VAL A 210 15.69 9.44 -15.98
N PRO A 211 15.75 8.33 -15.22
CA PRO A 211 17.01 7.84 -14.70
C PRO A 211 17.93 7.35 -15.82
N THR A 212 19.23 7.52 -15.63
CA THR A 212 20.25 7.05 -16.58
C THR A 212 20.56 5.56 -16.42
N GLU A 213 20.21 4.97 -15.27
CA GLU A 213 20.35 3.53 -15.04
C GLU A 213 19.32 2.78 -15.88
N VAL A 214 19.78 1.83 -16.68
CA VAL A 214 18.93 0.94 -17.48
C VAL A 214 18.57 -0.27 -16.64
N LEU A 215 17.27 -0.56 -16.53
CA LEU A 215 16.75 -1.62 -15.67
C LEU A 215 16.31 -2.81 -16.52
N LEU A 216 16.59 -4.03 -16.05
CA LEU A 216 16.33 -5.26 -16.81
C LEU A 216 14.85 -5.42 -17.20
N TRP A 217 13.92 -5.03 -16.33
CA TRP A 217 12.48 -5.15 -16.58
C TRP A 217 11.96 -4.23 -17.70
N GLN A 218 12.78 -3.28 -18.18
CA GLN A 218 12.45 -2.41 -19.31
C GLN A 218 12.68 -3.08 -20.67
N ASP A 219 13.14 -4.35 -20.68
CA ASP A 219 13.53 -5.10 -21.88
C ASP A 219 14.42 -4.27 -22.82
N PRO A 220 15.58 -3.77 -22.32
CA PRO A 220 16.36 -2.77 -23.04
C PRO A 220 16.94 -3.31 -24.35
N LEU A 221 16.86 -2.50 -25.39
CA LEU A 221 17.49 -2.77 -26.68
C LEU A 221 18.92 -2.19 -26.68
N PRO A 222 19.89 -2.88 -27.29
CA PRO A 222 21.24 -2.35 -27.42
C PRO A 222 21.24 -1.09 -28.28
N GLU A 223 22.13 -0.15 -27.96
CA GLU A 223 22.36 1.00 -28.83
C GLU A 223 22.93 0.55 -30.18
N ARG A 224 22.47 1.20 -31.26
CA ARG A 224 22.95 0.92 -32.61
C ARG A 224 24.41 1.37 -32.75
N ALA A 225 25.32 0.41 -32.93
CA ALA A 225 26.75 0.64 -33.10
C ALA A 225 27.25 0.68 -34.56
N TYR A 226 26.32 0.71 -35.53
CA TYR A 226 26.63 0.63 -36.97
C TYR A 226 25.76 1.57 -37.81
N ALA A 227 26.20 1.83 -39.05
CA ALA A 227 25.42 2.58 -40.03
C ALA A 227 24.21 1.77 -40.49
N LEU A 228 23.07 2.45 -40.74
CA LEU A 228 21.92 1.78 -41.34
C LEU A 228 22.18 1.50 -42.82
N LEU A 229 21.56 0.44 -43.33
CA LEU A 229 21.44 0.18 -44.76
C LEU A 229 20.75 1.36 -45.44
N ASP A 230 21.25 1.73 -46.62
CA ASP A 230 20.60 2.73 -47.46
C ASP A 230 19.61 2.09 -48.45
N ALA A 231 19.10 2.88 -49.40
CA ALA A 231 18.12 2.39 -50.37
C ALA A 231 18.70 1.47 -51.45
N GLU A 232 20.02 1.45 -51.66
CA GLU A 232 20.70 0.53 -52.58
C GLU A 232 20.97 -0.83 -51.94
N ASP A 233 21.14 -0.87 -50.61
CA ASP A 233 21.37 -2.09 -49.83
C ASP A 233 20.12 -2.96 -49.59
N VAL A 234 18.91 -2.36 -49.53
CA VAL A 234 17.61 -3.01 -49.18
C VAL A 234 16.98 -3.73 -50.35
#